data_AF-A0A8J3SAH8-F1
#
_entry.id   AF-A0A8J3SAH8-F1
#
_cell.length_a   1.000
_cell.length_b   1.000
_cell.length_c   1.000
_cell.angle_alpha   90.00
_cell.angle_beta   90.00
_cell.angle_gamma   90.00
#
_symmetry.space_group_name_H-M   'P 1'
#
loop_
_entity.id
_entity.type
_entity.pdbx_description
1 polymer ?
#
loop_
_entity_poly.entity_id
_entity_poly.type
_entity_poly.pdbx_seq_one_letter_code
_entity_poly.pdbx_strand_id
1 'polypeptide(L)'
;MFTGCPVRVRERTPEGTPMDHVSRKGPLAGIRVLELAGLAPGPFAGMMLADHGAEVLRVDRVSAVAAAGDRPRSDVMDRGKRTVGLDLKSPEGVTAFKSLAASADVVIEVFRPGVAERLGIGPADLHAVNPRLIYGRMTGWGQDGPLAPTAGHDIDYIAISGILSMLGREGGKPTPPINILGDFAGGGLMLAYGVLLALLERERTGRGRVIDAAMVDGAATLFAMFYHGVQSGFWGPRGTNLLDTGAPMYDTYETADGKFMAVGALEPQFWNEMISLMGLSDLPDRNDRANWPALRERLAEAFRSRTRAEWEAVFDGSDACVSPVLEMSEAGDHPHNKARGAFVEVGGVRQPAPAPRLLGAPEQDLSPATRLADLSSWGLPEETAAGLRASGVLA
;
A
#
# COMPACT_ATOMS: atom_id res chain seq x y z
N MET A 1 10.64 -58.17 24.46
CA MET A 1 11.52 -57.13 25.04
C MET A 1 11.61 -55.98 24.05
N PHE A 2 10.79 -54.95 24.22
CA PHE A 2 11.11 -53.57 23.90
C PHE A 2 10.25 -52.72 24.84
N THR A 3 10.93 -51.93 25.64
CA THR A 3 10.45 -51.18 26.79
C THR A 3 10.06 -49.76 26.40
N GLY A 4 8.94 -49.27 26.95
CA GLY A 4 8.81 -47.88 27.40
C GLY A 4 8.02 -46.92 26.50
N CYS A 5 6.86 -46.47 26.98
CA CYS A 5 6.62 -45.06 27.38
C CYS A 5 5.22 -44.95 28.04
N PRO A 6 5.05 -44.28 29.20
CA PRO A 6 3.74 -44.12 29.83
C PRO A 6 2.94 -42.99 29.18
N VAL A 7 1.65 -43.24 28.96
CA VAL A 7 0.67 -42.23 28.53
C VAL A 7 0.49 -41.20 29.67
N ARG A 8 0.98 -39.97 29.48
CA ARG A 8 0.62 -38.85 30.35
C ARG A 8 -0.71 -38.26 29.89
N VAL A 9 -1.74 -38.42 30.72
CA VAL A 9 -2.97 -37.65 30.66
C VAL A 9 -2.61 -36.18 30.90
N ARG A 10 -2.95 -35.28 29.96
CA ARG A 10 -2.82 -33.83 30.15
C ARG A 10 -3.89 -33.38 31.14
N GLU A 11 -3.47 -32.97 32.34
CA GLU A 11 -4.30 -32.17 33.24
C GLU A 11 -4.64 -30.83 32.57
N ARG A 12 -5.91 -30.41 32.70
CA ARG A 12 -6.37 -29.08 32.29
C ARG A 12 -5.72 -28.04 33.21
N THR A 13 -4.94 -27.13 32.64
CA THR A 13 -4.50 -25.93 33.34
C THR A 13 -5.68 -24.97 33.54
N PRO A 14 -5.72 -24.21 34.65
CA PRO A 14 -6.81 -23.30 34.96
C PRO A 14 -6.81 -22.07 34.05
N GLU A 15 -7.99 -21.51 33.85
CA GLU A 15 -8.22 -20.21 33.20
C GLU A 15 -7.27 -19.14 33.75
N GLY A 16 -6.50 -18.51 32.85
CA GLY A 16 -5.55 -17.45 33.17
C GLY A 16 -5.81 -16.22 32.31
N THR A 17 -6.04 -15.09 33.00
CA THR A 17 -5.77 -13.67 32.69
C THR A 17 -5.80 -13.18 31.22
N PRO A 18 -6.46 -12.05 30.90
CA PRO A 18 -6.43 -11.48 29.55
C PRO A 18 -4.99 -11.15 29.15
N MET A 19 -4.49 -11.74 28.06
CA MET A 19 -3.17 -11.46 27.52
C MET A 19 -3.21 -10.14 26.73
N ASP A 20 -2.87 -9.02 27.35
CA ASP A 20 -2.94 -7.69 26.71
C ASP A 20 -1.64 -7.18 26.05
N HIS A 21 -0.59 -8.01 25.94
CA HIS A 21 0.60 -7.65 25.15
C HIS A 21 1.07 -8.82 24.29
N VAL A 22 0.47 -8.97 23.11
CA VAL A 22 1.10 -9.79 22.05
C VAL A 22 2.36 -9.03 21.63
N SER A 23 3.54 -9.48 22.07
CA SER A 23 4.79 -8.90 21.61
C SER A 23 4.87 -9.06 20.10
N ARG A 24 4.69 -7.96 19.36
CA ARG A 24 4.89 -7.95 17.92
C ARG A 24 6.30 -8.43 17.61
N LYS A 25 6.45 -9.16 16.50
CA LYS A 25 7.73 -9.71 16.04
C LYS A 25 8.11 -9.04 14.74
N GLY A 26 9.31 -9.28 14.22
CA GLY A 26 9.72 -8.74 12.93
C GLY A 26 10.47 -7.41 13.01
N PRO A 27 10.79 -6.80 11.86
CA PRO A 27 11.76 -5.70 11.78
C PRO A 27 11.35 -4.43 12.52
N LEU A 28 10.05 -4.15 12.63
CA LEU A 28 9.51 -3.00 13.34
C LEU A 28 8.97 -3.36 14.73
N ALA A 29 9.34 -4.54 15.25
CA ALA A 29 8.99 -4.91 16.62
C ALA A 29 9.49 -3.86 17.61
N GLY A 30 8.59 -3.39 18.47
CA GLY A 30 8.86 -2.33 19.44
C GLY A 30 8.65 -0.91 18.91
N ILE A 31 8.37 -0.71 17.62
CA ILE A 31 8.00 0.59 17.06
C ILE A 31 6.51 0.85 17.26
N ARG A 32 6.17 1.99 17.87
CA ARG A 32 4.80 2.42 18.11
C ARG A 32 4.40 3.57 17.19
N VAL A 33 3.27 3.41 16.49
CA VAL A 33 2.76 4.38 15.52
C VAL A 33 1.37 4.86 15.94
N LEU A 34 1.20 6.16 16.11
CA LEU A 34 -0.11 6.80 16.18
C LEU A 34 -0.52 7.23 14.77
N GLU A 35 -1.58 6.63 14.24
CA GLU A 35 -2.13 6.98 12.94
C GLU A 35 -3.42 7.78 13.13
N LEU A 36 -3.43 9.06 12.76
CA LEU A 36 -4.68 9.82 12.72
C LEU A 36 -5.52 9.37 11.53
N ALA A 37 -6.80 9.09 11.80
CA ALA A 37 -7.72 8.57 10.81
C ALA A 37 -7.78 9.44 9.55
N GLY A 38 -7.59 8.79 8.41
CA GLY A 38 -7.58 9.41 7.09
C GLY A 38 -8.20 8.55 6.01
N LEU A 39 -8.15 9.05 4.78
CA LEU A 39 -8.43 8.31 3.55
C LEU A 39 -7.18 7.54 3.09
N ALA A 40 -7.29 6.77 2.01
CA ALA A 40 -6.31 5.81 1.46
C ALA A 40 -4.80 5.97 1.82
N PRO A 41 -4.10 7.09 1.54
CA PRO A 41 -2.63 7.15 1.66
C PRO A 41 -2.10 6.96 3.09
N GLY A 42 -2.74 7.57 4.10
CA GLY A 42 -2.32 7.46 5.50
C GLY A 42 -2.51 6.06 6.10
N PRO A 43 -3.72 5.48 6.04
CA PRO A 43 -4.01 4.12 6.43
C PRO A 43 -3.18 3.10 5.67
N PHE A 44 -2.88 3.31 4.38
CA PHE A 44 -1.97 2.44 3.64
C PHE A 44 -0.55 2.47 4.21
N ALA A 45 -0.01 3.65 4.53
CA ALA A 45 1.30 3.77 5.18
C ALA A 45 1.32 3.04 6.53
N GLY A 46 0.30 3.24 7.38
CA GLY A 46 0.21 2.52 8.64
C GLY A 46 -0.01 1.02 8.49
N MET A 47 -0.72 0.56 7.46
CA MET A 47 -0.85 -0.87 7.14
C MET A 47 0.52 -1.46 6.83
N MET A 48 1.32 -0.79 6.00
CA MET A 48 2.67 -1.24 5.65
C MET A 48 3.58 -1.35 6.87
N LEU A 49 3.47 -0.43 7.84
CA LEU A 49 4.23 -0.50 9.08
C LEU A 49 3.74 -1.64 10.00
N ALA A 50 2.42 -1.82 10.14
CA ALA A 50 1.83 -2.90 10.93
C ALA A 50 2.18 -4.29 10.36
N ASP A 51 2.12 -4.42 9.04
CA ASP A 51 2.49 -5.62 8.27
C ASP A 51 3.93 -6.08 8.52
N HIS A 52 4.81 -5.20 9.03
CA HIS A 52 6.21 -5.48 9.34
C HIS A 52 6.53 -5.39 10.85
N GLY A 53 5.51 -5.40 11.69
CA GLY A 53 5.64 -5.59 13.13
C GLY A 53 5.51 -4.33 13.99
N ALA A 54 5.19 -3.16 13.41
CA ALA A 54 4.90 -1.98 14.22
C ALA A 54 3.57 -2.14 14.97
N GLU A 55 3.50 -1.62 16.18
CA GLU A 55 2.25 -1.49 16.93
C GLU A 55 1.55 -0.20 16.49
N VAL A 56 0.53 -0.32 15.64
CA VAL A 56 -0.20 0.82 15.08
C VAL A 56 -1.52 1.03 15.82
N LEU A 57 -1.64 2.16 16.50
CA LEU A 57 -2.87 2.63 17.13
C LEU A 57 -3.48 3.74 16.27
N ARG A 58 -4.57 3.42 15.58
CA ARG A 58 -5.36 4.38 14.82
C ARG A 58 -6.22 5.21 15.75
N VAL A 59 -6.11 6.53 15.67
CA VAL A 59 -6.93 7.50 16.39
C VAL A 59 -8.02 8.01 15.45
N ASP A 60 -9.28 7.65 15.72
CA ASP A 60 -10.44 8.04 14.93
C ASP A 60 -11.40 8.91 15.74
N ARG A 61 -12.46 9.41 15.11
CA ARG A 61 -13.51 10.16 15.79
C ARG A 61 -14.21 9.26 16.81
N VAL A 62 -14.47 9.79 18.00
CA VAL A 62 -15.21 9.12 19.08
C VAL A 62 -16.49 8.45 18.55
N SER A 63 -17.28 9.15 17.75
CA SER A 63 -18.54 8.62 17.20
C SER A 63 -18.34 7.44 16.25
N ALA A 64 -17.26 7.41 15.47
CA ALA A 64 -16.97 6.32 14.54
C ALA A 64 -16.59 5.04 15.31
N VAL A 65 -15.76 5.18 16.36
CA VAL A 65 -15.35 4.04 17.19
C VAL A 65 -16.49 3.54 18.06
N ALA A 66 -17.24 4.45 18.68
CA ALA A 66 -18.42 4.09 19.47
C ALA A 66 -19.48 3.35 18.64
N ALA A 67 -19.72 3.76 17.39
CA ALA A 67 -20.66 3.06 16.50
C ALA A 67 -20.17 1.67 16.07
N ALA A 68 -18.86 1.50 15.89
CA ALA A 68 -18.26 0.20 15.59
C ALA A 68 -18.32 -0.75 16.81
N GLY A 69 -18.07 -0.22 18.01
CA GLY A 69 -17.90 -1.01 19.23
C GLY A 69 -16.67 -1.92 19.12
N ASP A 70 -16.78 -3.15 19.63
CA ASP A 70 -15.71 -4.16 19.55
C ASP A 70 -15.74 -4.98 18.24
N ARG A 71 -16.58 -4.58 17.27
CA ARG A 71 -16.66 -5.27 15.99
C ARG A 71 -15.36 -5.10 15.21
N PRO A 72 -14.77 -6.19 14.68
CA PRO A 72 -13.60 -6.08 13.81
C PRO A 72 -13.91 -5.21 12.59
N ARG A 73 -12.98 -4.34 12.22
CA ARG A 73 -13.10 -3.48 11.05
C ARG A 73 -12.94 -4.32 9.77
N SER A 74 -13.70 -3.98 8.74
CA SER A 74 -13.75 -4.73 7.47
C SER A 74 -12.74 -4.25 6.43
N ASP A 75 -12.11 -3.09 6.63
CA ASP A 75 -11.14 -2.54 5.69
C ASP A 75 -9.81 -3.29 5.82
N VAL A 76 -9.30 -3.82 4.70
CA VAL A 76 -8.02 -4.52 4.61
C VAL A 76 -6.86 -3.63 5.08
N MET A 77 -6.95 -2.31 4.86
CA MET A 77 -5.93 -1.36 5.29
C MET A 77 -5.88 -1.16 6.81
N ASP A 78 -6.88 -1.64 7.54
CA ASP A 78 -6.89 -1.61 9.01
C ASP A 78 -6.31 -2.90 9.62
N ARG A 79 -5.93 -3.90 8.83
CA ARG A 79 -5.40 -5.17 9.35
C ARG A 79 -4.18 -4.97 10.25
N GLY A 80 -4.09 -5.78 11.30
CA GLY A 80 -2.98 -5.72 12.25
C GLY A 80 -2.93 -4.45 13.11
N LYS A 81 -3.86 -3.50 12.96
CA LYS A 81 -3.92 -2.29 13.79
C LYS A 81 -4.83 -2.45 14.99
N ARG A 82 -4.78 -1.49 15.91
CA ARG A 82 -5.82 -1.24 16.91
C ARG A 82 -6.42 0.14 16.68
N THR A 83 -7.59 0.41 17.25
CA THR A 83 -8.27 1.70 17.09
C THR A 83 -8.73 2.28 18.42
N VAL A 84 -8.71 3.59 18.55
CA VAL A 84 -9.25 4.35 19.69
C VAL A 84 -10.02 5.56 19.17
N GLY A 85 -11.13 5.90 19.83
CA GLY A 85 -11.88 7.12 19.52
C GLY A 85 -11.37 8.27 20.39
N LEU A 86 -10.98 9.41 19.83
CA LEU A 86 -10.52 10.56 20.62
C LEU A 86 -11.00 11.90 20.05
N ASP A 87 -11.56 12.77 20.89
CA ASP A 87 -12.01 14.10 20.47
C ASP A 87 -10.88 15.14 20.54
N LEU A 88 -10.17 15.28 19.43
CA LEU A 88 -9.09 16.26 19.27
C LEU A 88 -9.56 17.72 19.19
N LYS A 89 -10.87 18.00 19.28
CA LYS A 89 -11.39 19.37 19.42
C LYS A 89 -11.51 19.81 20.88
N SER A 90 -11.44 18.87 21.82
CA SER A 90 -11.45 19.16 23.26
C SER A 90 -10.03 19.36 23.80
N PRO A 91 -9.79 20.31 24.71
CA PRO A 91 -8.50 20.46 25.39
C PRO A 91 -8.02 19.18 26.10
N GLU A 92 -8.95 18.42 26.67
CA GLU A 92 -8.69 17.15 27.35
C GLU A 92 -8.24 16.07 26.35
N GLY A 93 -8.87 16.00 25.17
CA GLY A 93 -8.50 15.07 24.11
C GLY A 93 -7.14 15.40 23.50
N VAL A 94 -6.82 16.69 23.33
CA VAL A 94 -5.47 17.12 22.89
C VAL A 94 -4.42 16.74 23.93
N THR A 95 -4.69 16.96 25.21
CA THR A 95 -3.82 16.54 26.31
C THR A 95 -3.60 15.03 26.30
N ALA A 96 -4.67 14.24 26.15
CA ALA A 96 -4.59 12.79 26.05
C ALA A 96 -3.78 12.34 24.83
N PHE A 97 -3.95 12.97 23.67
CA PHE A 97 -3.16 12.67 22.48
C PHE A 97 -1.67 12.95 22.69
N LYS A 98 -1.32 14.06 23.36
CA LYS A 98 0.08 14.36 23.73
C LYS A 98 0.66 13.29 24.66
N SER A 99 -0.12 12.76 25.61
CA SER A 99 0.30 11.64 26.46
C SER A 99 0.56 10.36 25.66
N LEU A 100 -0.30 10.05 24.68
CA LEU A 100 -0.07 8.92 23.77
C LEU A 100 1.20 9.13 22.94
N ALA A 101 1.39 10.34 22.39
CA ALA A 101 2.54 10.69 21.55
C ALA A 101 3.88 10.68 22.31
N ALA A 102 3.85 10.93 23.62
CA ALA A 102 5.02 10.79 24.49
C ALA A 102 5.57 9.36 24.53
N SER A 103 4.72 8.35 24.30
CA SER A 103 5.07 6.92 24.27
C SER A 103 5.21 6.34 22.86
N ALA A 104 5.01 7.15 21.81
CA ALA A 104 5.04 6.73 20.43
C ALA A 104 6.40 7.02 19.76
N ASP A 105 6.73 6.24 18.73
CA ASP A 105 7.89 6.50 17.87
C ASP A 105 7.53 7.35 16.66
N VAL A 106 6.31 7.19 16.16
CA VAL A 106 5.82 7.81 14.95
C VAL A 106 4.41 8.35 15.16
N VAL A 107 4.13 9.55 14.65
CA VAL A 107 2.77 10.06 14.43
C VAL A 107 2.58 10.25 12.93
N ILE A 108 1.46 9.77 12.38
CA ILE A 108 1.04 10.01 11.01
C ILE A 108 -0.21 10.87 11.01
N GLU A 109 -0.18 11.97 10.27
CA GLU A 109 -1.32 12.87 10.07
C GLU A 109 -1.58 13.12 8.59
N VAL A 110 -2.84 13.33 8.24
CA VAL A 110 -3.34 13.49 6.85
C VAL A 110 -4.08 14.82 6.65
N PHE A 111 -3.86 15.79 7.53
CA PHE A 111 -4.57 17.05 7.50
C PHE A 111 -3.96 18.03 6.51
N ARG A 112 -4.76 19.04 6.16
CA ARG A 112 -4.25 20.20 5.42
C ARG A 112 -3.21 20.94 6.26
N PRO A 113 -2.23 21.61 5.62
CA PRO A 113 -1.26 22.45 6.32
C PRO A 113 -1.94 23.43 7.29
N GLY A 114 -1.39 23.53 8.50
CA GLY A 114 -1.90 24.41 9.57
C GLY A 114 -3.02 23.83 10.43
N VAL A 115 -3.64 22.70 10.06
CA VAL A 115 -4.72 22.10 10.87
C VAL A 115 -4.18 21.54 12.17
N ALA A 116 -3.10 20.75 12.11
CA ALA A 116 -2.52 20.10 13.29
C ALA A 116 -2.03 21.13 14.32
N GLU A 117 -1.46 22.24 13.85
CA GLU A 117 -1.02 23.39 14.67
C GLU A 117 -2.21 24.03 15.40
N ARG A 118 -3.32 24.27 14.70
CA ARG A 118 -4.53 24.84 15.33
C ARG A 118 -5.16 23.91 16.37
N LEU A 119 -5.00 22.60 16.20
CA LEU A 119 -5.43 21.60 17.17
C LEU A 119 -4.42 21.45 18.33
N GLY A 120 -3.24 22.07 18.25
CA GLY A 120 -2.20 21.97 19.27
C GLY A 120 -1.48 20.61 19.26
N ILE A 121 -1.50 19.88 18.15
CA ILE A 121 -0.83 18.59 17.96
C ILE A 121 0.16 18.63 16.79
N GLY A 122 0.60 19.83 16.39
CA GLY A 122 1.59 19.98 15.33
C GLY A 122 2.98 19.46 15.76
N PRO A 123 3.95 19.41 14.84
CA PRO A 123 5.28 18.86 15.14
C PRO A 123 5.97 19.55 16.31
N ALA A 124 5.88 20.88 16.41
CA ALA A 124 6.50 21.62 17.51
C ALA A 124 5.89 21.23 18.86
N ASP A 125 4.56 21.10 18.93
CA ASP A 125 3.85 20.65 20.13
C ASP A 125 4.25 19.23 20.56
N LEU A 126 4.34 18.31 19.60
CA LEU A 126 4.65 16.91 19.90
C LEU A 126 6.15 16.67 20.15
N HIS A 127 7.04 17.42 19.47
CA HIS A 127 8.47 17.38 19.76
C HIS A 127 8.82 17.98 21.12
N ALA A 128 8.00 18.89 21.65
CA ALA A 128 8.17 19.40 23.01
C ALA A 128 7.94 18.33 24.09
N VAL A 129 7.06 17.35 23.84
CA VAL A 129 6.82 16.20 24.75
C VAL A 129 7.67 14.98 24.40
N ASN A 130 8.08 14.84 23.13
CA ASN A 130 8.90 13.73 22.65
C ASN A 130 9.85 14.18 21.53
N PRO A 131 11.10 14.58 21.85
CA PRO A 131 12.07 15.04 20.86
C PRO A 131 12.59 13.93 19.94
N ARG A 132 12.24 12.67 20.22
CA ARG A 132 12.57 11.48 19.41
C ARG A 132 11.48 11.13 18.40
N LEU A 133 10.33 11.79 18.45
CA LEU A 133 9.17 11.46 17.63
C LEU A 133 9.40 11.76 16.15
N ILE A 134 9.09 10.78 15.30
CA ILE A 134 9.00 10.98 13.86
C ILE A 134 7.59 11.45 13.54
N TYR A 135 7.47 12.60 12.91
CA TYR A 135 6.20 13.22 12.58
C TYR A 135 5.98 13.16 11.06
N GLY A 136 5.13 12.24 10.61
CA GLY A 136 4.79 12.03 9.22
C GLY A 136 3.58 12.85 8.78
N ARG A 137 3.77 13.74 7.81
CA ARG A 137 2.70 14.52 7.19
C ARG A 137 2.38 13.97 5.82
N MET A 138 1.16 13.49 5.64
CA MET A 138 0.67 13.02 4.36
C MET A 138 -0.23 14.08 3.74
N THR A 139 0.24 14.73 2.68
CA THR A 139 -0.54 15.75 1.97
C THR A 139 -0.49 15.55 0.47
N GLY A 140 -1.43 16.17 -0.23
CA GLY A 140 -1.44 16.17 -1.69
C GLY A 140 -0.33 17.02 -2.30
N TRP A 141 -0.25 18.28 -1.85
CA TRP A 141 0.57 19.34 -2.44
C TRP A 141 1.87 19.64 -1.69
N GLY A 142 2.05 19.13 -0.48
CA GLY A 142 3.13 19.52 0.45
C GLY A 142 2.68 20.52 1.51
N GLN A 143 3.57 20.80 2.47
CA GLN A 143 3.34 21.82 3.51
C GLN A 143 3.49 23.25 3.00
N ASP A 144 4.13 23.46 1.85
CA ASP A 144 4.40 24.77 1.27
C ASP A 144 4.06 24.85 -0.23
N GLY A 145 4.31 26.03 -0.82
CA GLY A 145 3.97 26.32 -2.20
C GLY A 145 2.55 26.86 -2.41
N PRO A 146 2.23 27.31 -3.63
CA PRO A 146 0.98 28.03 -3.92
C PRO A 146 -0.28 27.16 -3.81
N LEU A 147 -0.14 25.84 -3.92
CA LEU A 147 -1.26 24.89 -3.84
C LEU A 147 -1.44 24.26 -2.45
N ALA A 148 -0.48 24.41 -1.52
CA ALA A 148 -0.60 23.89 -0.15
C ALA A 148 -1.96 24.18 0.54
N PRO A 149 -2.58 25.38 0.43
CA PRO A 149 -3.85 25.64 1.09
C PRO A 149 -5.07 25.09 0.34
N THR A 150 -4.93 24.62 -0.92
CA THR A 150 -6.06 24.26 -1.78
C THR A 150 -6.43 22.79 -1.70
N ALA A 151 -7.66 22.46 -2.08
CA ALA A 151 -8.08 21.07 -2.24
C ALA A 151 -7.48 20.45 -3.50
N GLY A 152 -7.26 19.15 -3.43
CA GLY A 152 -6.99 18.30 -4.59
C GLY A 152 -7.41 16.88 -4.24
N HIS A 153 -7.45 16.04 -5.25
CA HIS A 153 -7.54 14.60 -5.16
C HIS A 153 -6.36 13.97 -5.88
N ASP A 154 -6.18 12.64 -5.71
CA ASP A 154 -5.14 11.85 -6.38
C ASP A 154 -4.87 12.29 -7.84
N ILE A 155 -5.93 12.41 -8.64
CA ILE A 155 -5.84 12.79 -10.06
C ILE A 155 -5.22 14.17 -10.27
N ASP A 156 -5.46 15.13 -9.37
CA ASP A 156 -4.91 16.49 -9.47
C ASP A 156 -3.41 16.48 -9.19
N TYR A 157 -2.97 15.67 -8.22
CA TYR A 157 -1.55 15.55 -7.85
C TYR A 157 -0.75 14.92 -8.99
N ILE A 158 -1.26 13.84 -9.59
CA ILE A 158 -0.60 13.22 -10.75
C ILE A 158 -0.69 14.08 -12.01
N ALA A 159 -1.70 14.96 -12.13
CA ALA A 159 -1.78 15.92 -13.22
C ALA A 159 -0.67 16.98 -13.12
N ILE A 160 -0.50 17.60 -11.96
CA ILE A 160 0.51 18.64 -11.75
C ILE A 160 1.93 18.06 -11.70
N SER A 161 2.11 16.82 -11.27
CA SER A 161 3.40 16.12 -11.39
C SER A 161 3.86 15.94 -12.85
N GLY A 162 2.95 16.13 -13.82
CA GLY A 162 3.18 15.91 -15.25
C GLY A 162 2.88 14.49 -15.71
N ILE A 163 2.80 13.52 -14.80
CA ILE A 163 2.74 12.10 -15.15
C ILE A 163 1.45 11.70 -15.82
N LEU A 164 0.31 12.29 -15.42
CA LEU A 164 -0.97 11.95 -16.03
C LEU A 164 -0.93 12.14 -17.55
N SER A 165 -0.18 13.13 -18.04
CA SER A 165 -0.02 13.39 -19.48
C SER A 165 0.60 12.21 -20.25
N MET A 166 1.30 11.32 -19.57
CA MET A 166 2.00 10.17 -20.15
C MET A 166 1.15 8.89 -20.18
N LEU A 167 0.00 8.87 -19.49
CA LEU A 167 -0.78 7.66 -19.28
C LEU A 167 -2.00 7.60 -20.20
N GLY A 168 -2.14 6.52 -20.96
CA GLY A 168 -3.28 6.27 -21.86
C GLY A 168 -2.85 5.92 -23.29
N ARG A 169 -3.84 5.66 -24.15
CA ARG A 169 -3.61 5.29 -25.55
C ARG A 169 -3.21 6.49 -26.41
N GLU A 170 -2.52 6.20 -27.52
CA GLU A 170 -2.23 7.17 -28.58
C GLU A 170 -3.55 7.79 -29.08
N GLY A 171 -3.57 9.10 -29.30
CA GLY A 171 -4.76 9.84 -29.76
C GLY A 171 -5.91 9.95 -28.74
N GLY A 172 -5.89 9.18 -27.65
CA GLY A 172 -6.88 9.23 -26.57
C GLY A 172 -6.59 10.33 -25.54
N LYS A 173 -7.54 10.58 -24.63
CA LYS A 173 -7.31 11.45 -23.46
C LYS A 173 -6.36 10.80 -22.44
N PRO A 174 -5.61 11.58 -21.65
CA PRO A 174 -4.94 11.07 -20.46
C PRO A 174 -5.87 10.22 -19.59
N THR A 175 -5.39 9.06 -19.14
CA THR A 175 -6.16 8.08 -18.37
C THR A 175 -5.52 7.87 -17.01
N PRO A 176 -6.20 8.21 -15.90
CA PRO A 176 -5.65 8.02 -14.55
C PRO A 176 -5.56 6.53 -14.21
N PRO A 177 -4.47 6.05 -13.59
CA PRO A 177 -4.24 4.65 -13.26
C PRO A 177 -4.94 4.28 -11.95
N ILE A 178 -6.25 4.52 -11.88
CA ILE A 178 -7.00 4.68 -10.63
C ILE A 178 -6.21 5.54 -9.63
N ASN A 179 -6.39 5.39 -8.32
CA ASN A 179 -5.63 6.15 -7.33
C ASN A 179 -4.32 5.49 -6.87
N ILE A 180 -3.82 4.47 -7.59
CA ILE A 180 -2.60 3.74 -7.19
C ILE A 180 -1.36 4.65 -7.26
N LEU A 181 -1.29 5.54 -8.25
CA LEU A 181 -0.07 6.32 -8.49
C LEU A 181 0.11 7.46 -7.47
N GLY A 182 -0.92 8.24 -7.18
CA GLY A 182 -0.84 9.34 -6.22
C GLY A 182 -1.01 8.85 -4.79
N ASP A 183 -2.18 8.32 -4.42
CA ASP A 183 -2.47 7.95 -3.03
C ASP A 183 -1.54 6.85 -2.51
N PHE A 184 -1.37 5.76 -3.25
CA PHE A 184 -0.64 4.59 -2.75
C PHE A 184 0.88 4.68 -2.97
N ALA A 185 1.31 4.82 -4.22
CA ALA A 185 2.73 4.80 -4.56
C ALA A 185 3.43 6.14 -4.25
N GLY A 186 2.86 7.26 -4.67
CA GLY A 186 3.41 8.59 -4.45
C GLY A 186 3.20 9.10 -3.01
N GLY A 187 2.13 8.67 -2.35
CA GLY A 187 1.80 9.06 -0.98
C GLY A 187 2.23 8.01 0.04
N GLY A 188 1.36 7.02 0.29
CA GLY A 188 1.48 6.12 1.43
C GLY A 188 2.79 5.31 1.45
N LEU A 189 3.25 4.81 0.31
CA LEU A 189 4.54 4.10 0.23
C LEU A 189 5.73 5.05 0.48
N MET A 190 5.71 6.26 -0.08
CA MET A 190 6.76 7.26 0.16
C MET A 190 6.81 7.70 1.62
N LEU A 191 5.66 7.82 2.28
CA LEU A 191 5.62 8.10 3.72
C LEU A 191 6.16 6.93 4.55
N ALA A 192 5.73 5.69 4.26
CA ALA A 192 6.28 4.51 4.94
C ALA A 192 7.79 4.43 4.76
N TYR A 193 8.30 4.66 3.55
CA TYR A 193 9.74 4.74 3.26
C TYR A 193 10.42 5.87 4.07
N GLY A 194 9.83 7.06 4.09
CA GLY A 194 10.33 8.19 4.88
C GLY A 194 10.39 7.89 6.38
N VAL A 195 9.41 7.18 6.92
CA VAL A 195 9.40 6.73 8.32
C VAL A 195 10.58 5.79 8.59
N LEU A 196 10.84 4.83 7.71
CA LEU A 196 11.99 3.92 7.85
C LEU A 196 13.33 4.69 7.81
N LEU A 197 13.48 5.65 6.90
CA LEU A 197 14.67 6.50 6.82
C LEU A 197 14.87 7.31 8.11
N ALA A 198 13.79 7.92 8.63
CA ALA A 198 13.83 8.71 9.84
C ALA A 198 14.11 7.85 11.08
N LEU A 199 13.57 6.62 11.16
CA LEU A 199 13.89 5.66 12.22
C LEU A 199 15.37 5.31 12.21
N LEU A 200 15.93 5.02 11.03
CA LEU A 200 17.35 4.69 10.89
C LEU A 200 18.26 5.88 11.27
N GLU A 201 17.90 7.09 10.87
CA GLU A 201 18.63 8.30 11.26
C GLU A 201 18.57 8.54 12.77
N ARG A 202 17.40 8.32 13.39
CA ARG A 202 17.17 8.51 14.82
C ARG A 202 18.07 7.63 15.68
N GLU A 203 18.44 6.43 15.21
CA GLU A 203 19.40 5.56 15.92
C GLU A 203 20.78 6.21 16.07
N ARG A 204 21.18 7.04 15.11
CA ARG A 204 22.49 7.72 15.12
C ARG A 204 22.44 9.08 15.79
N THR A 205 21.34 9.80 15.61
CA THR A 205 21.19 11.19 16.06
C THR A 205 20.50 11.33 17.40
N GLY A 206 19.76 10.30 17.81
CA GLY A 206 18.88 10.34 18.98
C GLY A 206 17.67 11.27 18.82
N ARG A 207 17.41 11.85 17.64
CA ARG A 207 16.37 12.86 17.41
C ARG A 207 15.35 12.42 16.37
N GLY A 208 14.12 12.88 16.55
CA GLY A 208 13.04 12.71 15.59
C GLY A 208 13.19 13.59 14.35
N ARG A 209 12.25 13.46 13.42
CA ARG A 209 12.23 14.17 12.14
C ARG A 209 10.79 14.49 11.75
N VAL A 210 10.57 15.63 11.09
CA VAL A 210 9.31 15.89 10.37
C VAL A 210 9.49 15.43 8.93
N ILE A 211 8.59 14.59 8.45
CA ILE A 211 8.54 14.12 7.06
C ILE A 211 7.39 14.89 6.40
N ASP A 212 7.70 15.63 5.34
CA ASP A 212 6.68 16.15 4.42
C ASP A 212 6.56 15.18 3.24
N ALA A 213 5.54 14.34 3.26
CA ALA A 213 5.26 13.37 2.21
C ALA A 213 4.12 13.92 1.33
N ALA A 214 4.52 14.69 0.32
CA ALA A 214 3.62 15.23 -0.69
C ALA A 214 3.39 14.22 -1.82
N MET A 215 2.12 13.90 -2.11
CA MET A 215 1.78 12.97 -3.20
C MET A 215 2.25 13.47 -4.57
N VAL A 216 2.24 14.78 -4.81
CA VAL A 216 2.76 15.38 -6.05
C VAL A 216 4.25 15.09 -6.27
N ASP A 217 5.06 15.17 -5.20
CA ASP A 217 6.51 14.91 -5.26
C ASP A 217 6.80 13.42 -5.42
N GLY A 218 6.09 12.59 -4.65
CA GLY A 218 6.23 11.15 -4.73
C GLY A 218 5.80 10.61 -6.09
N ALA A 219 4.69 11.12 -6.64
CA ALA A 219 4.28 10.81 -8.00
C ALA A 219 5.40 11.18 -8.99
N ALA A 220 5.84 12.45 -9.00
CA ALA A 220 6.90 12.94 -9.90
C ALA A 220 8.16 12.05 -9.84
N THR A 221 8.57 11.66 -8.63
CA THR A 221 9.76 10.82 -8.38
C THR A 221 9.65 9.45 -9.04
N LEU A 222 8.46 8.84 -9.05
CA LEU A 222 8.24 7.51 -9.65
C LEU A 222 8.50 7.49 -11.17
N PHE A 223 8.52 8.66 -11.82
CA PHE A 223 8.78 8.80 -13.25
C PHE A 223 10.19 9.28 -13.60
N ALA A 224 11.14 9.24 -12.66
CA ALA A 224 12.51 9.73 -12.84
C ALA A 224 13.18 9.28 -14.16
N MET A 225 13.02 8.01 -14.56
CA MET A 225 13.57 7.48 -15.83
C MET A 225 13.03 8.23 -17.06
N PHE A 226 11.75 8.57 -17.05
CA PHE A 226 11.07 9.15 -18.21
C PHE A 226 11.41 10.63 -18.42
N TYR A 227 11.82 11.35 -17.38
CA TYR A 227 12.36 12.70 -17.55
C TYR A 227 13.57 12.70 -18.49
N HIS A 228 14.51 11.78 -18.29
CA HIS A 228 15.64 11.60 -19.19
C HIS A 228 15.19 11.12 -20.58
N GLY A 229 14.25 10.16 -20.62
CA GLY A 229 13.69 9.65 -21.88
C GLY A 229 13.10 10.75 -22.76
N VAL A 230 12.30 11.64 -22.20
CA VAL A 230 11.68 12.75 -22.94
C VAL A 230 12.74 13.76 -23.39
N GLN A 231 13.69 14.12 -22.53
CA GLN A 231 14.75 15.07 -22.85
C GLN A 231 15.71 14.57 -23.95
N SER A 232 16.01 13.27 -23.93
CA SER A 232 16.87 12.62 -24.93
C SER A 232 16.14 12.31 -26.24
N GLY A 233 14.80 12.41 -26.26
CA GLY A 233 13.97 12.00 -27.40
C GLY A 233 13.77 10.49 -27.52
N PHE A 234 14.32 9.68 -26.60
CA PHE A 234 14.08 8.24 -26.56
C PHE A 234 12.65 7.89 -26.15
N TRP A 235 11.97 8.79 -25.43
CA TRP A 235 10.56 8.69 -25.06
C TRP A 235 9.73 9.72 -25.83
N GLY A 236 8.87 9.23 -26.71
CA GLY A 236 7.97 10.01 -27.55
C GLY A 236 6.60 10.26 -26.90
N PRO A 237 5.62 10.74 -27.69
CA PRO A 237 4.26 11.02 -27.22
C PRO A 237 3.59 9.81 -26.57
N ARG A 238 2.64 10.08 -25.66
CA ARG A 238 1.81 9.06 -24.99
C ARG A 238 1.25 8.03 -25.98
N GLY A 239 1.45 6.75 -25.66
CA GLY A 239 0.93 5.62 -26.40
C GLY A 239 1.73 5.26 -27.66
N THR A 240 2.91 5.83 -27.85
CA THR A 240 3.79 5.57 -29.03
C THR A 240 5.10 4.88 -28.65
N ASN A 241 5.28 4.55 -27.38
CA ASN A 241 6.52 4.04 -26.80
C ASN A 241 6.47 2.52 -26.60
N LEU A 242 7.64 1.97 -26.27
CA LEU A 242 7.79 0.53 -26.05
C LEU A 242 7.03 0.02 -24.82
N LEU A 243 6.83 0.86 -23.80
CA LEU A 243 6.29 0.45 -22.49
C LEU A 243 4.94 1.10 -22.12
N ASP A 244 4.31 1.81 -23.07
CA ASP A 244 3.05 2.52 -22.85
C ASP A 244 1.95 2.13 -23.85
N THR A 245 2.01 0.88 -24.34
CA THR A 245 1.09 0.27 -25.32
C THR A 245 1.32 0.64 -26.80
N GLY A 246 2.30 1.50 -27.10
CA GLY A 246 2.66 1.84 -28.47
C GLY A 246 3.23 0.67 -29.28
N ALA A 247 3.98 -0.21 -28.63
CA ALA A 247 4.55 -1.41 -29.25
C ALA A 247 3.55 -2.58 -29.29
N PRO A 248 3.37 -3.28 -30.43
CA PRO A 248 2.49 -4.46 -30.52
C PRO A 248 2.96 -5.62 -29.63
N MET A 249 4.26 -5.71 -29.36
CA MET A 249 4.86 -6.70 -28.47
C MET A 249 4.83 -6.28 -26.99
N TYR A 250 4.15 -5.18 -26.64
CA TYR A 250 3.91 -4.74 -25.27
C TYR A 250 2.49 -4.15 -25.16
N ASP A 251 1.49 -5.02 -25.08
CA ASP A 251 0.07 -4.61 -25.01
C ASP A 251 -0.81 -5.74 -24.44
N THR A 252 -2.10 -5.46 -24.26
CA THR A 252 -3.14 -6.43 -23.95
C THR A 252 -3.97 -6.76 -25.20
N TYR A 253 -4.23 -8.04 -25.43
CA TYR A 253 -5.00 -8.54 -26.56
C TYR A 253 -6.23 -9.32 -26.10
N GLU A 254 -7.37 -9.04 -26.72
CA GLU A 254 -8.65 -9.68 -26.45
C GLU A 254 -8.68 -11.11 -27.03
N THR A 255 -9.27 -12.05 -26.29
CA THR A 255 -9.42 -13.47 -26.66
C THR A 255 -10.83 -13.78 -27.13
N ALA A 256 -11.07 -14.99 -27.66
CA ALA A 256 -12.37 -15.39 -28.22
C ALA A 256 -13.55 -15.29 -27.23
N ASP A 257 -13.26 -15.38 -25.93
CA ASP A 257 -14.22 -15.29 -24.82
C ASP A 257 -14.33 -13.88 -24.21
N GLY A 258 -13.79 -12.85 -24.87
CA GLY A 258 -13.87 -11.45 -24.43
C GLY A 258 -12.99 -11.11 -23.23
N LYS A 259 -12.10 -12.02 -22.83
CA LYS A 259 -11.06 -11.80 -21.82
C LYS A 259 -9.76 -11.32 -22.49
N PHE A 260 -8.68 -11.16 -21.73
CA PHE A 260 -7.43 -10.59 -22.25
C PHE A 260 -6.19 -11.40 -21.87
N MET A 261 -5.20 -11.41 -22.78
CA MET A 261 -3.81 -11.78 -22.53
C MET A 261 -2.94 -10.52 -22.54
N ALA A 262 -2.02 -10.39 -21.57
CA ALA A 262 -0.98 -9.38 -21.58
C ALA A 262 0.26 -9.93 -22.28
N VAL A 263 0.85 -9.14 -23.17
CA VAL A 263 2.07 -9.45 -23.92
C VAL A 263 3.13 -8.44 -23.52
N GLY A 264 4.33 -8.92 -23.19
CA GLY A 264 5.51 -8.11 -22.88
C GLY A 264 6.78 -8.64 -23.57
N ALA A 265 6.64 -9.21 -24.76
CA ALA A 265 7.71 -9.87 -25.53
C ALA A 265 8.61 -8.88 -26.30
N LEU A 266 9.23 -7.93 -25.60
CA LEU A 266 10.04 -6.86 -26.21
C LEU A 266 11.35 -7.39 -26.81
N GLU A 267 12.01 -8.32 -26.14
CA GLU A 267 13.28 -8.89 -26.57
C GLU A 267 13.08 -9.91 -27.71
N PRO A 268 14.01 -9.99 -28.69
CA PRO A 268 13.84 -10.84 -29.87
C PRO A 268 13.56 -12.31 -29.57
N GLN A 269 14.20 -12.87 -28.55
CA GLN A 269 14.04 -14.28 -28.20
C GLN A 269 12.64 -14.60 -27.66
N PHE A 270 12.07 -13.74 -26.81
CA PHE A 270 10.73 -13.91 -26.26
C PHE A 270 9.67 -13.70 -27.34
N TRP A 271 9.90 -12.74 -28.24
CA TRP A 271 9.06 -12.55 -29.43
C TRP A 271 9.06 -13.79 -30.32
N ASN A 272 10.23 -14.34 -30.63
CA ASN A 272 10.34 -15.51 -31.50
C ASN A 272 9.64 -16.73 -30.88
N GLU A 273 9.80 -16.95 -29.57
CA GLU A 273 9.10 -18.00 -28.83
C GLU A 273 7.57 -17.81 -28.92
N MET A 274 7.09 -16.59 -28.65
CA MET A 274 5.67 -16.26 -28.75
C MET A 274 5.10 -16.56 -30.12
N ILE A 275 5.74 -16.07 -31.19
CA ILE A 275 5.28 -16.26 -32.57
C ILE A 275 5.28 -17.74 -32.96
N SER A 276 6.30 -18.49 -32.52
CA SER A 276 6.39 -19.94 -32.73
C SER A 276 5.25 -20.69 -32.05
N LEU A 277 4.98 -20.40 -30.78
CA LEU A 277 3.88 -21.04 -30.02
C LEU A 277 2.50 -20.67 -30.55
N MET A 278 2.33 -19.44 -31.06
CA MET A 278 1.10 -19.02 -31.74
C MET A 278 0.93 -19.66 -33.12
N GLY A 279 1.99 -20.25 -33.68
CA GLY A 279 1.99 -20.81 -35.04
C GLY A 279 1.86 -19.74 -36.12
N LEU A 280 2.34 -18.52 -35.86
CA LEU A 280 2.27 -17.42 -36.83
C LEU A 280 3.51 -17.43 -37.72
N SER A 281 3.30 -17.26 -39.03
CA SER A 281 4.35 -17.10 -40.04
C SER A 281 4.14 -15.81 -40.83
N ASP A 282 5.17 -15.42 -41.59
CA ASP A 282 5.11 -14.33 -42.59
C ASP A 282 4.66 -12.99 -41.99
N LEU A 283 5.19 -12.67 -40.81
CA LEU A 283 4.94 -11.40 -40.14
C LEU A 283 5.87 -10.29 -40.66
N PRO A 284 5.39 -9.03 -40.75
CA PRO A 284 6.25 -7.89 -41.01
C PRO A 284 7.40 -7.73 -40.00
N ASP A 285 8.47 -7.03 -40.38
CA ASP A 285 9.58 -6.75 -39.46
C ASP A 285 9.10 -5.86 -38.30
N ARG A 286 9.18 -6.41 -37.09
CA ARG A 286 8.76 -5.73 -35.84
C ARG A 286 9.66 -4.55 -35.47
N ASN A 287 10.88 -4.48 -35.97
CA ASN A 287 11.81 -3.39 -35.64
C ASN A 287 11.48 -2.11 -36.43
N ASP A 288 10.77 -2.25 -37.55
CA ASP A 288 10.22 -1.12 -38.28
C ASP A 288 8.86 -0.72 -37.70
N ARG A 289 8.81 0.48 -37.11
CA ARG A 289 7.59 1.04 -36.50
C ARG A 289 6.47 1.23 -37.53
N ALA A 290 6.78 1.41 -38.81
CA ALA A 290 5.77 1.53 -39.86
C ALA A 290 4.92 0.24 -39.99
N ASN A 291 5.47 -0.91 -39.58
CA ASN A 291 4.80 -2.20 -39.61
C ASN A 291 3.93 -2.47 -38.37
N TRP A 292 4.07 -1.67 -37.30
CA TRP A 292 3.39 -1.93 -36.03
C TRP A 292 1.85 -2.00 -36.12
N PRO A 293 1.16 -1.15 -36.90
CA PRO A 293 -0.29 -1.29 -37.08
C PRO A 293 -0.69 -2.66 -37.63
N ALA A 294 -0.03 -3.11 -38.71
CA ALA A 294 -0.31 -4.41 -39.32
C ALA A 294 0.05 -5.58 -38.40
N LEU A 295 1.17 -5.49 -37.67
CA LEU A 295 1.54 -6.49 -36.68
C LEU A 295 0.51 -6.61 -35.55
N ARG A 296 0.03 -5.47 -35.05
CA ARG A 296 -1.01 -5.44 -34.01
C ARG A 296 -2.29 -6.12 -34.47
N GLU A 297 -2.72 -5.86 -35.70
CA GLU A 297 -3.89 -6.51 -36.29
C GLU A 297 -3.71 -8.02 -36.36
N ARG A 298 -2.55 -8.51 -36.83
CA ARG A 298 -2.24 -9.94 -36.92
C ARG A 298 -2.20 -10.61 -35.56
N LEU A 299 -1.61 -9.97 -34.55
CA LEU A 299 -1.60 -10.49 -33.18
C LEU A 299 -3.01 -10.51 -32.60
N ALA A 300 -3.80 -9.44 -32.79
CA ALA A 300 -5.16 -9.38 -32.29
C ALA A 300 -6.08 -10.41 -32.94
N GLU A 301 -5.94 -10.66 -34.25
CA GLU A 301 -6.65 -11.74 -34.93
C GLU A 301 -6.29 -13.11 -34.35
N ALA A 302 -4.99 -13.35 -34.15
CA ALA A 302 -4.52 -14.61 -33.57
C ALA A 302 -5.07 -14.80 -32.16
N PHE A 303 -4.93 -13.83 -31.26
CA PHE A 303 -5.44 -13.94 -29.88
C PHE A 303 -6.96 -14.17 -29.84
N ARG A 304 -7.74 -13.55 -30.73
CA ARG A 304 -9.20 -13.78 -30.83
C ARG A 304 -9.59 -15.16 -31.34
N SER A 305 -8.67 -15.96 -31.88
CA SER A 305 -8.97 -17.29 -32.40
C SER A 305 -9.17 -18.37 -31.32
N ARG A 306 -8.73 -18.11 -30.08
CA ARG A 306 -8.85 -19.04 -28.94
C ARG A 306 -9.26 -18.31 -27.67
N THR A 307 -9.82 -19.05 -26.73
CA THR A 307 -10.17 -18.54 -25.39
C THR A 307 -8.92 -18.21 -24.57
N ARG A 308 -9.06 -17.40 -23.50
CA ARG A 308 -7.95 -17.11 -22.58
C ARG A 308 -7.33 -18.39 -22.02
N ALA A 309 -8.16 -19.34 -21.58
CA ALA A 309 -7.71 -20.60 -21.00
C ALA A 309 -6.89 -21.46 -21.99
N GLU A 310 -7.26 -21.47 -23.27
CA GLU A 310 -6.48 -22.17 -24.30
C GLU A 310 -5.12 -21.48 -24.54
N TRP A 311 -5.07 -20.14 -24.52
CA TRP A 311 -3.80 -19.41 -24.61
C TRP A 311 -2.93 -19.58 -23.37
N GLU A 312 -3.53 -19.59 -22.18
CA GLU A 312 -2.84 -19.92 -20.93
C GLU A 312 -2.12 -21.28 -21.06
N ALA A 313 -2.82 -22.31 -21.57
CA ALA A 313 -2.23 -23.63 -21.76
C ALA A 313 -1.10 -23.66 -22.82
N VAL A 314 -1.17 -22.80 -23.85
CA VAL A 314 -0.13 -22.70 -24.90
C VAL A 314 1.14 -22.07 -24.34
N PHE A 315 1.02 -21.04 -23.50
CA PHE A 315 2.15 -20.28 -22.99
C PHE A 315 2.64 -20.75 -21.62
N ASP A 316 1.94 -21.68 -20.96
CA ASP A 316 2.31 -22.18 -19.64
C ASP A 316 3.75 -22.71 -19.62
N GLY A 317 4.55 -22.23 -18.67
CA GLY A 317 5.96 -22.58 -18.51
C GLY A 317 6.90 -22.10 -19.63
N SER A 318 6.43 -21.30 -20.58
CA SER A 318 7.26 -20.76 -21.67
C SER A 318 7.93 -19.42 -21.30
N ASP A 319 8.98 -19.07 -22.06
CA ASP A 319 9.66 -17.77 -21.98
C ASP A 319 9.02 -16.72 -22.92
N ALA A 320 7.80 -16.94 -23.42
CA ALA A 320 7.15 -16.07 -24.40
C ALA A 320 6.75 -14.68 -23.87
N CYS A 321 6.87 -14.42 -22.56
CA CYS A 321 6.41 -13.18 -21.91
C CYS A 321 4.93 -12.85 -22.21
N VAL A 322 4.08 -13.87 -22.22
CA VAL A 322 2.63 -13.75 -22.37
C VAL A 322 1.95 -14.30 -21.12
N SER A 323 0.96 -13.60 -20.57
CA SER A 323 0.27 -14.00 -19.34
C SER A 323 -1.21 -13.62 -19.38
N PRO A 324 -2.10 -14.37 -18.72
CA PRO A 324 -3.50 -13.99 -18.65
C PRO A 324 -3.67 -12.70 -17.84
N VAL A 325 -4.55 -11.80 -18.32
CA VAL A 325 -5.07 -10.72 -17.47
C VAL A 325 -6.13 -11.34 -16.57
N LEU A 326 -5.78 -11.48 -15.29
CA LEU A 326 -6.65 -12.07 -14.26
C LEU A 326 -7.55 -11.02 -13.63
N GLU A 327 -8.79 -11.40 -13.36
CA GLU A 327 -9.66 -10.64 -12.47
C GLU A 327 -9.17 -10.74 -11.02
N MET A 328 -9.53 -9.75 -10.18
CA MET A 328 -9.15 -9.76 -8.75
C MET A 328 -9.60 -11.04 -8.03
N SER A 329 -10.76 -11.59 -8.39
CA SER A 329 -11.29 -12.84 -7.84
C SER A 329 -10.50 -14.08 -8.27
N GLU A 330 -9.84 -14.04 -9.44
CA GLU A 330 -9.06 -15.15 -9.99
C GLU A 330 -7.61 -15.16 -9.46
N ALA A 331 -7.06 -13.97 -9.16
CA ALA A 331 -5.64 -13.80 -8.86
C ALA A 331 -5.13 -14.70 -7.72
N GLY A 332 -5.91 -14.86 -6.65
CA GLY A 332 -5.55 -15.72 -5.51
C GLY A 332 -5.53 -17.21 -5.84
N ASP A 333 -6.20 -17.63 -6.91
CA ASP A 333 -6.30 -19.04 -7.30
C ASP A 333 -5.25 -19.47 -8.32
N HIS A 334 -4.57 -18.52 -8.96
CA HIS A 334 -3.50 -18.79 -9.92
C HIS A 334 -2.36 -19.63 -9.28
N PRO A 335 -1.87 -20.71 -9.93
CA PRO A 335 -0.87 -21.61 -9.34
C PRO A 335 0.38 -20.91 -8.83
N HIS A 336 0.90 -19.92 -9.56
CA HIS A 336 2.04 -19.12 -9.12
C HIS A 336 1.76 -18.34 -7.83
N ASN A 337 0.58 -17.73 -7.72
CA ASN A 337 0.20 -16.93 -6.56
C ASN A 337 -0.08 -17.80 -5.34
N LYS A 338 -0.67 -18.99 -5.54
CA LYS A 338 -0.82 -20.02 -4.50
C LYS A 338 0.52 -20.52 -4.00
N ALA A 339 1.42 -20.94 -4.90
CA ALA A 339 2.74 -21.43 -4.55
C ALA A 339 3.57 -20.39 -3.79
N ARG A 340 3.37 -19.11 -4.11
CA ARG A 340 3.98 -18.00 -3.37
C ARG A 340 3.25 -17.71 -2.07
N GLY A 341 1.98 -18.05 -1.87
CA GLY A 341 1.18 -17.48 -0.77
C GLY A 341 1.04 -15.96 -0.92
N ALA A 342 0.83 -15.48 -2.15
CA ALA A 342 0.71 -14.04 -2.45
C ALA A 342 -0.55 -13.41 -1.86
N PHE A 343 -1.55 -14.24 -1.56
CA PHE A 343 -2.81 -13.86 -0.96
C PHE A 343 -3.05 -14.71 0.28
N VAL A 344 -3.64 -14.11 1.30
CA VAL A 344 -4.01 -14.72 2.59
C VAL A 344 -5.48 -14.48 2.88
N GLU A 345 -6.06 -15.30 3.75
CA GLU A 345 -7.43 -15.11 4.24
C GLU A 345 -7.40 -14.57 5.66
N VAL A 346 -8.04 -13.43 5.88
CA VAL A 346 -8.08 -12.75 7.18
C VAL A 346 -9.50 -12.24 7.39
N GLY A 347 -10.13 -12.60 8.51
CA GLY A 347 -11.50 -12.17 8.80
C GLY A 347 -12.52 -12.58 7.73
N GLY A 348 -12.28 -13.70 7.03
CA GLY A 348 -13.13 -14.17 5.92
C GLY A 348 -12.94 -13.41 4.59
N VAL A 349 -11.94 -12.52 4.50
CA VAL A 349 -11.61 -11.77 3.29
C VAL A 349 -10.28 -12.26 2.74
N ARG A 350 -10.27 -12.66 1.46
CA ARG A 350 -9.04 -12.94 0.73
C ARG A 350 -8.39 -11.62 0.30
N GLN A 351 -7.14 -11.43 0.69
CA GLN A 351 -6.41 -10.17 0.50
C GLN A 351 -4.92 -10.41 0.23
N PRO A 352 -4.16 -9.45 -0.33
CA PRO A 352 -2.72 -9.61 -0.56
C PRO A 352 -1.97 -9.84 0.77
N ALA A 353 -0.99 -10.74 0.78
CA ALA A 353 -0.08 -10.89 1.90
C ALA A 353 0.84 -9.64 2.05
N PRO A 354 1.41 -9.38 3.23
CA PRO A 354 2.43 -8.34 3.43
C PRO A 354 3.54 -8.35 2.36
N ALA A 355 3.92 -7.15 1.91
CA ALA A 355 5.01 -6.93 0.96
C ALA A 355 5.83 -5.68 1.34
N PRO A 356 7.15 -5.66 1.11
CA PRO A 356 7.96 -6.76 0.56
C PRO A 356 8.10 -7.95 1.52
N ARG A 357 8.46 -9.12 0.99
CA ARG A 357 8.71 -10.29 1.83
C ARG A 357 10.13 -10.25 2.37
N LEU A 358 10.24 -10.21 3.69
CA LEU A 358 11.52 -10.35 4.36
C LEU A 358 11.73 -11.82 4.71
N LEU A 359 12.59 -12.49 3.94
CA LEU A 359 12.83 -13.93 4.08
C LEU A 359 13.35 -14.22 5.50
N GLY A 360 12.71 -15.19 6.18
CA GLY A 360 13.03 -15.56 7.56
C GLY A 360 12.45 -14.63 8.63
N ALA A 361 11.78 -13.54 8.26
CA ALA A 361 11.06 -12.72 9.24
C ALA A 361 9.84 -13.49 9.79
N PRO A 362 9.52 -13.35 11.09
CA PRO A 362 8.32 -13.92 11.66
C PRO A 362 7.04 -13.42 10.97
N GLU A 363 6.06 -14.30 10.81
CA GLU A 363 4.72 -13.91 10.37
C GLU A 363 4.07 -12.96 11.38
N GLN A 364 3.34 -11.98 10.87
CA GLN A 364 2.66 -10.97 11.67
C GLN A 364 1.20 -11.33 11.90
N ASP A 365 0.66 -10.85 13.02
CA ASP A 365 -0.78 -10.88 13.27
C ASP A 365 -1.47 -9.84 12.38
N LEU A 366 -2.17 -10.35 11.36
CA LEU A 366 -2.96 -9.57 10.42
C LEU A 366 -4.42 -9.47 10.84
N SER A 367 -4.79 -9.87 12.06
CA SER A 367 -6.18 -9.84 12.53
C SER A 367 -6.83 -8.48 12.24
N PRO A 368 -8.12 -8.45 11.83
CA PRO A 368 -8.76 -7.19 11.53
C PRO A 368 -8.78 -6.29 12.77
N ALA A 369 -8.64 -4.98 12.58
CA ALA A 369 -8.53 -4.05 13.70
C ALA A 369 -9.75 -4.09 14.61
N THR A 370 -9.47 -4.04 15.91
CA THR A 370 -10.46 -3.90 16.97
C THR A 370 -10.11 -2.70 17.86
N ARG A 371 -11.10 -2.23 18.61
CA ARG A 371 -10.92 -1.18 19.59
C ARG A 371 -9.87 -1.59 20.64
N LEU A 372 -9.02 -0.65 21.06
CA LEU A 372 -8.13 -0.80 22.21
C LEU A 372 -8.78 -0.18 23.45
N ALA A 373 -9.17 -1.02 24.40
CA ALA A 373 -9.80 -0.58 25.63
C ALA A 373 -8.76 -0.10 26.66
N ASP A 374 -7.69 -0.84 26.91
CA ASP A 374 -6.65 -0.38 27.84
C ASP A 374 -5.56 0.42 27.09
N LEU A 375 -5.39 1.69 27.47
CA LEU A 375 -4.40 2.60 26.90
C LEU A 375 -3.21 2.85 27.86
N SER A 376 -3.17 2.15 28.99
CA SER A 376 -2.13 2.30 30.01
C SER A 376 -0.73 2.09 29.43
N SER A 377 -0.57 1.08 28.56
CA SER A 377 0.68 0.78 27.88
C SER A 377 1.12 1.85 26.88
N TRP A 378 0.20 2.73 26.45
CA TRP A 378 0.46 3.90 25.61
C TRP A 378 0.61 5.19 26.42
N GLY A 379 0.66 5.10 27.76
CA GLY A 379 0.90 6.25 28.64
C GLY A 379 -0.36 7.00 29.07
N LEU A 380 -1.55 6.42 28.87
CA LEU A 380 -2.81 6.98 29.39
C LEU A 380 -3.39 6.06 30.49
N PRO A 381 -3.22 6.40 31.78
CA PRO A 381 -3.70 5.58 32.90
C PRO A 381 -5.21 5.32 32.84
N GLU A 382 -5.64 4.14 33.29
CA GLU A 382 -7.04 3.72 33.18
C GLU A 382 -8.01 4.67 33.94
N GLU A 383 -7.59 5.25 35.07
CA GLU A 383 -8.40 6.26 35.77
C GLU A 383 -8.66 7.49 34.88
N THR A 384 -7.62 7.98 34.19
CA THR A 384 -7.75 9.10 33.25
C THR A 384 -8.59 8.69 32.04
N ALA A 385 -8.35 7.52 31.46
CA ALA A 385 -9.11 7.00 30.32
C ALA A 385 -10.60 6.83 30.65
N ALA A 386 -10.92 6.32 31.85
CA ALA A 386 -12.30 6.18 32.34
C ALA A 386 -12.99 7.54 32.49
N GLY A 387 -12.30 8.54 33.03
CA GLY A 387 -12.81 9.91 33.11
C GLY A 387 -13.12 10.51 31.73
N LEU A 388 -12.23 10.30 30.75
CA LEU A 388 -12.43 10.76 29.36
C LEU A 388 -13.57 10.01 28.64
N ARG A 389 -13.78 8.72 28.95
CA ARG A 389 -14.95 7.97 28.43
C ARG A 389 -16.24 8.50 29.00
N ALA A 390 -16.27 8.78 30.30
CA ALA A 390 -17.44 9.30 30.98
C ALA A 390 -17.84 10.70 30.45
N SER A 391 -16.88 11.52 30.01
CA SER A 391 -17.13 12.82 29.39
C SER A 391 -17.34 12.76 27.87
N GLY A 392 -17.27 11.58 27.24
CA GLY A 392 -17.45 11.41 25.80
C GLY A 392 -16.25 11.89 24.95
N VAL A 393 -15.10 12.16 25.56
CA VAL A 393 -13.87 12.56 24.88
C VAL A 393 -13.11 11.35 24.32
N LEU A 394 -13.28 10.18 24.93
CA LEU A 394 -12.63 8.92 24.55
C LEU A 394 -13.66 7.83 24.26
N ALA A 395 -13.47 7.07 23.19
CA ALA A 395 -14.29 5.90 22.84
C ALA A 395 -13.47 4.80 22.15
#